data_AF-A0AA37QEV4-F1
#
_entry.id   AF-A0AA37QEV4-F1
#
_cell.length_a   1.000
_cell.length_b   1.000
_cell.length_c   1.000
_cell.angle_alpha   90.00
_cell.angle_beta   90.00
_cell.angle_gamma   90.00
#
_symmetry.space_group_name_H-M   'P 1'
#
loop_
_entity.id
_entity.type
_entity.pdbx_description
1 polymer ?
#
loop_
_entity_poly.entity_id
_entity_poly.type
_entity_poly.pdbx_seq_one_letter_code
_entity_poly.pdbx_strand_id
1 'polypeptide(L)'
;MLAVGSILSIGGSGRQTSREDRGARQALPTVAIIGTGNVGSALGPQLAKLGHPVIYGSREPGREAVRTLVARTGPKGSAASQQDAAARADVIVLAVPGAALEELVTKSLGPLDGKILVDVTSAALRKAADGYLELVPGPSNSERVQSWAPRARVVKVGIPGAYVIAQPLVHGVPPTVPIAANDRAAKETVARMIAGIGLDPFDAGPLRFARAINEFGLLFMVPLQQGRAEGIEIKFMRSSYFPCTWPVRRQFGATADSADLAVFPPTGTTPRPCQAWGR
;
A
#
# COMPACT_ATOMS: atom_id res chain seq x y z
N MET A 1 0.24 77.17 -29.88
CA MET A 1 -0.43 78.16 -29.01
C MET A 1 -1.11 77.38 -27.89
N LEU A 2 -0.90 77.81 -26.66
CA LEU A 2 -1.27 77.18 -25.38
C LEU A 2 -2.77 76.83 -25.25
N ALA A 3 -3.07 75.66 -24.66
CA ALA A 3 -3.84 75.40 -23.41
C ALA A 3 -5.39 75.59 -23.52
N VAL A 4 -6.31 74.98 -22.76
CA VAL A 4 -6.41 74.50 -21.36
C VAL A 4 -7.60 73.51 -21.21
N GLY A 5 -7.55 72.56 -20.25
CA GLY A 5 -8.67 72.18 -19.36
C GLY A 5 -9.22 70.74 -19.49
N SER A 6 -9.04 69.80 -18.53
CA SER A 6 -9.70 69.65 -17.21
C SER A 6 -11.19 69.28 -17.34
N ILE A 7 -11.82 68.20 -16.83
CA ILE A 7 -11.80 67.42 -15.57
C ILE A 7 -12.77 66.20 -15.81
N LEU A 8 -12.56 64.96 -15.35
CA LEU A 8 -13.14 64.35 -14.12
C LEU A 8 -12.72 62.87 -14.00
N SER A 9 -12.48 62.44 -12.77
CA SER A 9 -12.00 61.12 -12.34
C SER A 9 -13.16 60.17 -12.01
N ILE A 10 -13.04 58.88 -12.32
CA ILE A 10 -13.69 57.79 -11.58
C ILE A 10 -12.68 56.65 -11.42
N GLY A 11 -12.36 56.34 -10.17
CA GLY A 11 -11.46 55.26 -9.78
C GLY A 11 -12.07 53.88 -10.01
N GLY A 12 -11.22 52.94 -10.45
CA GLY A 12 -11.50 51.52 -10.54
C GLY A 12 -10.26 50.75 -10.12
N SER A 13 -10.24 50.36 -8.85
CA SER A 13 -9.22 49.57 -8.17
C SER A 13 -8.78 48.35 -9.00
N GLY A 14 -7.51 48.35 -9.40
CA GLY A 14 -6.84 47.16 -9.90
C GLY A 14 -6.77 46.12 -8.77
N ARG A 15 -7.58 45.07 -8.89
CA ARG A 15 -7.44 43.87 -8.04
C ARG A 15 -6.11 43.20 -8.37
N GLN A 16 -5.15 43.45 -7.48
CA GLN A 16 -4.02 42.58 -7.22
C GLN A 16 -4.54 41.15 -7.09
N THR A 17 -4.19 40.29 -8.04
CA THR A 17 -4.34 38.84 -7.86
C THR A 17 -3.35 38.42 -6.77
N SER A 18 -3.87 38.25 -5.57
CA SER A 18 -3.14 37.88 -4.38
C SER A 18 -2.40 36.55 -4.58
N ARG A 19 -1.17 36.55 -4.08
CA ARG A 19 -0.15 35.52 -4.16
C ARG A 19 -0.42 34.33 -3.22
N GLU A 20 -1.66 34.15 -2.76
CA GLU A 20 -2.01 33.32 -1.59
C GLU A 20 -2.72 31.99 -1.92
N ASP A 21 -3.00 31.68 -3.18
CA ASP A 21 -3.71 30.44 -3.54
C ASP A 21 -2.79 29.27 -3.96
N ARG A 22 -1.52 29.29 -3.57
CA ARG A 22 -0.66 28.08 -3.60
C ARG A 22 -0.80 27.38 -2.26
N GLY A 23 -1.97 26.78 -2.04
CA GLY A 23 -2.22 25.88 -0.91
C GLY A 23 -1.03 24.94 -0.73
N ALA A 24 -0.49 24.91 0.49
CA ALA A 24 0.64 24.06 0.86
C ALA A 24 0.37 22.64 0.38
N ARG A 25 1.08 22.18 -0.67
CA ARG A 25 1.14 20.77 -1.01
C ARG A 25 1.62 20.06 0.26
N GLN A 26 0.72 19.36 0.95
CA GLN A 26 1.12 18.54 2.09
C GLN A 26 2.26 17.65 1.63
N ALA A 27 3.36 17.68 2.37
CA ALA A 27 4.51 16.84 2.07
C ALA A 27 4.07 15.37 2.08
N LEU A 28 4.54 14.59 1.10
CA LEU A 28 4.26 13.16 1.05
C LEU A 28 4.83 12.47 2.30
N PRO A 29 4.15 11.45 2.85
CA PRO A 29 4.62 10.76 4.04
C PRO A 29 5.99 10.12 3.83
N THR A 30 6.83 10.20 4.85
CA THR A 30 8.12 9.51 4.90
C THR A 30 7.89 8.02 5.14
N VAL A 31 8.54 7.17 4.34
CA VAL A 31 8.38 5.72 4.40
C VAL A 31 9.65 5.07 4.93
N ALA A 32 9.55 4.40 6.08
CA ALA A 32 10.58 3.46 6.51
C ALA A 32 10.31 2.09 5.90
N ILE A 33 11.32 1.47 5.29
CA ILE A 33 11.26 0.08 4.83
C ILE A 33 12.20 -0.72 5.71
N ILE A 34 11.63 -1.52 6.62
CA ILE A 34 12.39 -2.34 7.54
C ILE A 34 12.69 -3.67 6.86
N GLY A 35 13.95 -3.88 6.49
CA GLY A 35 14.40 -5.01 5.69
C GLY A 35 14.80 -4.61 4.27
N THR A 36 15.99 -5.05 3.86
CA THR A 36 16.64 -4.67 2.59
C THR A 36 16.78 -5.86 1.63
N GLY A 37 15.89 -6.85 1.76
CA GLY A 37 15.77 -8.00 0.85
C GLY A 37 14.94 -7.68 -0.40
N ASN A 38 14.49 -8.73 -1.11
CA ASN A 38 13.83 -8.62 -2.41
C ASN A 38 12.68 -7.60 -2.43
N VAL A 39 11.71 -7.75 -1.51
CA VAL A 39 10.53 -6.87 -1.42
C VAL A 39 10.92 -5.43 -1.12
N GLY A 40 11.70 -5.20 -0.05
CA GLY A 40 12.10 -3.85 0.34
C GLY A 40 12.91 -3.13 -0.73
N SER A 41 13.81 -3.88 -1.39
CA SER A 41 14.66 -3.36 -2.46
C SER A 41 13.92 -3.06 -3.78
N ALA A 42 12.74 -3.66 -3.98
CA ALA A 42 11.85 -3.37 -5.09
C ALA A 42 10.89 -2.20 -4.79
N LEU A 43 10.36 -2.12 -3.57
CA LEU A 43 9.44 -1.06 -3.14
C LEU A 43 10.11 0.31 -3.07
N GLY A 44 11.28 0.40 -2.46
CA GLY A 44 11.88 1.69 -2.14
C GLY A 44 12.15 2.58 -3.36
N PRO A 45 12.76 2.09 -4.46
CA PRO A 45 12.92 2.88 -5.67
C PRO A 45 11.59 3.34 -6.28
N GLN A 46 10.53 2.53 -6.22
CA GLN A 46 9.22 2.93 -6.74
C GLN A 46 8.58 4.03 -5.88
N LEU A 47 8.61 3.89 -4.56
CA LEU A 47 8.09 4.91 -3.65
C LEU A 47 8.88 6.23 -3.76
N ALA A 48 10.20 6.16 -3.96
CA ALA A 48 11.04 7.33 -4.20
C ALA A 48 10.69 8.04 -5.52
N LYS A 49 10.39 7.30 -6.60
CA LYS A 49 9.91 7.87 -7.87
C LYS A 49 8.58 8.60 -7.73
N LEU A 50 7.71 8.16 -6.81
CA LEU A 50 6.48 8.86 -6.45
C LEU A 50 6.70 10.09 -5.58
N GLY A 51 7.94 10.32 -5.13
CA GLY A 51 8.31 11.49 -4.35
C GLY A 51 8.35 11.27 -2.83
N HIS A 52 8.09 10.07 -2.34
CA HIS A 52 8.22 9.77 -0.91
C HIS A 52 9.71 9.78 -0.48
N PRO A 53 10.06 10.43 0.65
CA PRO A 53 11.32 10.14 1.32
C PRO A 53 11.33 8.68 1.80
N VAL A 54 12.37 7.92 1.48
CA VAL A 54 12.52 6.50 1.81
C VAL A 54 13.72 6.30 2.72
N ILE A 55 13.50 5.66 3.87
CA ILE A 55 14.54 5.30 4.82
C ILE A 55 14.58 3.77 4.96
N TYR A 56 15.66 3.15 4.50
CA TYR A 56 15.88 1.73 4.73
C TYR A 56 16.33 1.48 6.18
N GLY A 57 15.48 0.83 6.96
CA GLY A 57 15.82 0.34 8.30
C GLY A 57 16.60 -0.97 8.19
N SER A 58 17.87 -0.96 8.56
CA SER A 58 18.77 -2.11 8.50
C SER A 58 19.47 -2.32 9.84
N ARG A 59 19.82 -3.57 10.15
CA ARG A 59 20.73 -3.89 11.27
C ARG A 59 22.15 -3.36 11.02
N GLU A 60 22.54 -3.30 9.74
CA GLU A 60 23.81 -2.77 9.28
C GLU A 60 23.53 -1.76 8.15
N PRO A 61 23.27 -0.49 8.47
CA PRO A 61 22.92 0.52 7.46
C PRO A 61 24.09 0.87 6.53
N GLY A 62 25.32 0.72 7.03
CA GLY A 62 26.55 0.98 6.28
C GLY A 62 27.02 -0.16 5.40
N ARG A 63 26.38 -1.35 5.41
CA ARG A 63 26.84 -2.48 4.57
C ARG A 63 26.73 -2.13 3.08
N GLU A 64 27.66 -2.64 2.27
CA GLU A 64 27.76 -2.27 0.85
C GLU A 64 26.45 -2.45 0.07
N ALA A 65 25.77 -3.58 0.25
CA ALA A 65 24.49 -3.84 -0.40
C ALA A 65 23.41 -2.78 -0.08
N VAL A 66 23.43 -2.18 1.13
CA VAL A 66 22.48 -1.13 1.52
C VAL A 66 22.87 0.20 0.91
N ARG A 67 24.17 0.53 0.89
CA ARG A 67 24.67 1.72 0.18
C ARG A 67 24.31 1.69 -1.30
N THR A 68 24.49 0.54 -1.96
CA THR A 68 24.08 0.33 -3.36
C THR A 68 22.57 0.49 -3.54
N LEU A 69 21.76 -0.04 -2.62
CA LEU A 69 20.31 0.11 -2.67
C LEU A 69 19.89 1.58 -2.51
N VAL A 70 20.50 2.31 -1.56
CA VAL A 70 20.27 3.75 -1.37
C VAL A 70 20.63 4.52 -2.63
N ALA A 71 21.81 4.29 -3.21
CA ALA A 71 22.25 4.93 -4.45
C ALA A 71 21.26 4.67 -5.61
N ARG A 72 20.79 3.42 -5.76
CA ARG A 72 19.78 3.05 -6.76
C ARG A 72 18.42 3.72 -6.54
N THR A 73 18.09 4.05 -5.29
CA THR A 73 16.86 4.75 -4.92
C THR A 73 16.92 6.24 -5.24
N GLY A 74 18.13 6.80 -5.34
CA GLY A 74 18.36 8.20 -5.68
C GLY A 74 18.23 9.15 -4.48
N PRO A 75 18.04 10.47 -4.72
CA PRO A 75 18.20 11.51 -3.70
C PRO A 75 17.16 11.46 -2.57
N LYS A 76 16.09 10.68 -2.74
CA LYS A 76 15.07 10.45 -1.71
C LYS A 76 15.33 9.20 -0.86
N GLY A 77 16.37 8.42 -1.19
CA GLY A 77 16.78 7.24 -0.44
C GLY A 77 17.80 7.57 0.64
N SER A 78 17.66 6.95 1.80
CA SER A 78 18.65 6.94 2.89
C SER A 78 18.58 5.62 3.65
N ALA A 79 19.53 5.36 4.55
CA ALA A 79 19.51 4.19 5.42
C ALA A 79 19.87 4.57 6.85
N ALA A 80 19.31 3.86 7.83
CA ALA A 80 19.63 4.01 9.24
C ALA A 80 19.31 2.73 10.01
N SER A 81 19.55 2.76 11.33
CA SER A 81 19.09 1.71 12.22
C SER A 81 17.57 1.53 12.08
N GLN A 82 17.07 0.35 12.41
CA GLN A 82 15.63 0.05 12.31
C GLN A 82 14.80 1.01 13.18
N GLN A 83 15.30 1.31 14.39
CA GLN A 83 14.67 2.24 15.33
C GLN A 83 14.65 3.67 14.79
N ASP A 84 15.79 4.19 14.29
CA ASP A 84 15.86 5.56 13.78
C ASP A 84 15.03 5.74 12.50
N ALA A 85 14.98 4.72 11.65
CA ALA A 85 14.13 4.71 10.48
C ALA A 85 12.64 4.80 10.89
N ALA A 86 12.21 3.97 11.84
CA ALA A 86 10.84 3.97 12.34
C ALA A 86 10.45 5.30 13.01
N ALA A 87 11.34 5.87 13.82
CA ALA A 87 11.09 7.12 14.52
C ALA A 87 10.77 8.28 13.56
N ARG A 88 11.49 8.37 12.45
CA ARG A 88 11.38 9.44 11.45
C ARG A 88 10.29 9.22 10.40
N ALA A 89 9.67 8.04 10.35
CA ALA A 89 8.71 7.69 9.31
C ALA A 89 7.25 7.89 9.75
N ASP A 90 6.37 8.18 8.79
CA ASP A 90 4.92 8.20 8.97
C ASP A 90 4.33 6.81 8.69
N VAL A 91 4.93 6.12 7.72
CA VAL A 91 4.57 4.79 7.24
C VAL A 91 5.76 3.86 7.39
N ILE A 92 5.57 2.71 8.03
CA ILE A 92 6.62 1.71 8.26
C ILE A 92 6.22 0.41 7.56
N VAL A 93 6.98 0.00 6.56
CA VAL A 93 6.81 -1.26 5.84
C VAL A 93 7.62 -2.35 6.54
N LEU A 94 6.94 -3.41 6.97
CA LEU A 94 7.53 -4.57 7.64
C LEU A 94 7.97 -5.61 6.60
N ALA A 95 9.10 -5.36 5.92
CA ALA A 95 9.66 -6.23 4.88
C ALA A 95 10.70 -7.22 5.44
N VAL A 96 10.33 -7.91 6.52
CA VAL A 96 11.16 -8.93 7.21
C VAL A 96 10.47 -10.30 7.19
N PRO A 97 11.18 -11.40 7.47
CA PRO A 97 10.52 -12.69 7.72
C PRO A 97 9.51 -12.60 8.86
N GLY A 98 8.37 -13.29 8.73
CA GLY A 98 7.29 -13.25 9.72
C GLY A 98 7.74 -13.61 11.14
N ALA A 99 8.68 -14.56 11.26
CA ALA A 99 9.25 -14.98 12.55
C ALA A 99 10.01 -13.86 13.29
N ALA A 100 10.46 -12.81 12.59
CA ALA A 100 11.17 -11.68 13.19
C ALA A 100 10.22 -10.57 13.68
N LEU A 101 8.92 -10.64 13.35
CA LEU A 101 7.98 -9.54 13.60
C LEU A 101 7.79 -9.25 15.09
N GLU A 102 7.73 -10.28 15.93
CA GLU A 102 7.48 -10.08 17.36
C GLU A 102 8.58 -9.24 18.01
N GLU A 103 9.83 -9.68 17.89
CA GLU A 103 10.98 -8.95 18.41
C GLU A 103 11.08 -7.56 17.79
N LEU A 104 10.90 -7.47 16.47
CA LEU A 104 10.98 -6.20 15.75
C LEU A 104 9.98 -5.17 16.29
N VAL A 105 8.70 -5.56 16.39
CA VAL A 105 7.60 -4.67 16.78
C VAL A 105 7.62 -4.36 18.27
N THR A 106 7.97 -5.34 19.12
CA THR A 106 7.92 -5.18 20.58
C THR A 106 9.19 -4.57 21.18
N LYS A 107 10.35 -4.68 20.51
CA LYS A 107 11.64 -4.27 21.08
C LYS A 107 12.42 -3.32 20.18
N SER A 108 12.48 -3.58 18.87
CA SER A 108 13.48 -2.93 18.01
C SER A 108 13.04 -1.62 17.37
N LEU A 109 11.75 -1.44 17.05
CA LEU A 109 11.28 -0.24 16.33
C LEU A 109 11.00 0.96 17.24
N GLY A 110 10.95 0.77 18.56
CA GLY A 110 10.56 1.82 19.50
C GLY A 110 9.05 2.13 19.46
N PRO A 111 8.61 3.33 19.85
CA PRO A 111 7.19 3.70 19.89
C PRO A 111 6.53 3.71 18.51
N LEU A 112 5.37 3.05 18.39
CA LEU A 112 4.63 2.88 17.12
C LEU A 112 3.25 3.56 17.11
N ASP A 113 2.93 4.32 18.16
CA ASP A 113 1.63 4.96 18.33
C ASP A 113 1.29 5.88 17.15
N GLY A 114 0.09 5.69 16.58
CA GLY A 114 -0.40 6.46 15.44
C GLY A 114 0.33 6.20 14.11
N LYS A 115 1.44 5.45 14.09
CA LYS A 115 2.14 5.09 12.85
C LYS A 115 1.30 4.13 12.01
N ILE A 116 1.44 4.20 10.69
CA ILE A 116 0.89 3.19 9.78
C ILE A 116 1.91 2.07 9.65
N LEU A 117 1.54 0.84 10.04
CA LEU A 117 2.38 -0.34 9.86
C LEU A 117 1.86 -1.15 8.67
N VAL A 118 2.63 -1.20 7.60
CA VAL A 118 2.29 -1.96 6.38
C VAL A 118 2.92 -3.34 6.48
N ASP A 119 2.10 -4.34 6.77
CA ASP A 119 2.50 -5.75 6.82
C ASP A 119 2.47 -6.35 5.41
N VAL A 120 3.66 -6.57 4.85
CA VAL A 120 3.88 -7.24 3.57
C VAL A 120 4.38 -8.68 3.73
N THR A 121 4.35 -9.22 4.95
CA THR A 121 4.84 -10.58 5.21
C THR A 121 3.92 -11.63 4.61
N SER A 122 4.53 -12.69 4.08
CA SER A 122 3.80 -13.88 3.67
C SER A 122 3.37 -14.70 4.89
N ALA A 123 2.39 -15.56 4.68
CA ALA A 123 1.88 -16.43 5.73
C ALA A 123 2.94 -17.42 6.26
N ALA A 124 2.80 -17.82 7.52
CA ALA A 124 3.54 -18.95 8.05
C ALA A 124 2.99 -20.26 7.46
N LEU A 125 3.86 -21.05 6.85
CA LEU A 125 3.53 -22.32 6.22
C LEU A 125 4.20 -23.48 6.96
N ARG A 126 3.50 -24.61 7.01
CA ARG A 126 4.05 -25.90 7.46
C ARG A 126 3.91 -26.92 6.35
N LYS A 127 4.83 -27.89 6.31
CA LYS A 127 4.77 -29.01 5.38
C LYS A 127 3.87 -30.10 5.94
N ALA A 128 2.82 -30.46 5.19
CA ALA A 128 1.91 -31.56 5.47
C ALA A 128 2.58 -32.92 5.20
N ALA A 129 1.94 -34.00 5.65
CA ALA A 129 2.46 -35.36 5.48
C ALA A 129 2.59 -35.80 4.01
N ASP A 130 1.70 -35.29 3.15
CA ASP A 130 1.74 -35.51 1.69
C ASP A 130 2.75 -34.61 0.96
N GLY A 131 3.46 -33.76 1.70
CA GLY A 131 4.51 -32.88 1.20
C GLY A 131 4.04 -31.49 0.78
N TYR A 132 2.74 -31.20 0.76
CA TYR A 132 2.24 -29.86 0.44
C TYR A 132 2.42 -28.88 1.59
N LEU A 133 2.71 -27.63 1.25
CA LEU A 133 2.69 -26.51 2.18
C LEU A 133 1.24 -26.09 2.44
N GLU A 134 0.90 -25.98 3.72
CA GLU A 134 -0.38 -25.49 4.21
C GLU A 134 -0.16 -24.42 5.27
N LEU A 135 -1.18 -23.62 5.53
CA LEU A 135 -1.10 -22.58 6.54
C LEU A 135 -0.94 -23.16 7.94
N VAL A 136 -0.12 -22.48 8.73
CA VAL A 136 -0.14 -22.67 10.18
C VAL A 136 -1.44 -22.06 10.71
N PRO A 137 -2.30 -22.84 11.40
CA PRO A 137 -3.54 -22.33 11.96
C PRO A 137 -3.31 -21.21 12.98
N GLY A 138 -4.30 -20.31 13.10
CA GLY A 138 -4.31 -19.26 14.11
C GLY A 138 -4.36 -17.84 13.52
N PRO A 139 -4.05 -16.82 14.34
CA PRO A 139 -4.03 -15.43 13.90
C PRO A 139 -2.97 -15.20 12.82
N SER A 140 -3.31 -14.36 11.83
CA SER A 140 -2.36 -13.86 10.84
C SER A 140 -1.25 -13.02 11.48
N ASN A 141 -0.13 -12.85 10.78
CA ASN A 141 0.93 -11.95 11.21
C ASN A 141 0.41 -10.53 11.45
N SER A 142 -0.50 -10.03 10.61
CA SER A 142 -1.04 -8.67 10.75
C SER A 142 -1.89 -8.52 12.01
N GLU A 143 -2.69 -9.54 12.37
CA GLU A 143 -3.43 -9.55 13.63
C GLU A 143 -2.49 -9.60 14.84
N ARG A 144 -1.41 -10.38 14.75
CA ARG A 144 -0.38 -10.44 15.80
C ARG A 144 0.33 -9.09 15.96
N VAL A 145 0.77 -8.47 14.86
CA VAL A 145 1.36 -7.13 14.86
C VAL A 145 0.41 -6.10 15.47
N GLN A 146 -0.88 -6.14 15.12
CA GLN A 146 -1.88 -5.24 15.72
C GLN A 146 -2.04 -5.48 17.23
N SER A 147 -1.94 -6.73 17.70
CA SER A 147 -2.00 -7.04 19.14
C SER A 147 -0.78 -6.54 19.91
N TRP A 148 0.42 -6.58 19.30
CA TRP A 148 1.66 -6.08 19.90
C TRP A 148 1.77 -4.56 19.86
N ALA A 149 1.17 -3.91 18.86
CA ALA A 149 1.13 -2.46 18.70
C ALA A 149 -0.32 -1.95 18.62
N PRO A 150 -1.07 -1.96 19.74
CA PRO A 150 -2.52 -1.71 19.75
C PRO A 150 -2.92 -0.30 19.31
N ARG A 151 -2.02 0.69 19.45
CA ARG A 151 -2.24 2.08 19.01
C ARG A 151 -1.67 2.36 17.61
N ALA A 152 -1.05 1.38 16.96
CA ALA A 152 -0.64 1.50 15.57
C ALA A 152 -1.80 1.17 14.62
N ARG A 153 -1.71 1.68 13.39
CA ARG A 153 -2.70 1.44 12.33
C ARG A 153 -2.16 0.40 11.36
N VAL A 154 -2.46 -0.88 11.59
CA VAL A 154 -1.91 -1.98 10.79
C VAL A 154 -2.70 -2.17 9.50
N VAL A 155 -1.97 -2.30 8.39
CA VAL A 155 -2.51 -2.55 7.05
C VAL A 155 -1.83 -3.78 6.46
N LYS A 156 -2.59 -4.85 6.20
CA LYS A 156 -2.10 -5.99 5.43
C LYS A 156 -2.09 -5.64 3.95
N VAL A 157 -0.99 -5.98 3.27
CA VAL A 157 -0.89 -5.93 1.81
C VAL A 157 -0.48 -7.30 1.28
N GLY A 158 -1.26 -7.85 0.36
CA GLY A 158 -0.94 -9.06 -0.40
C GLY A 158 -0.04 -8.74 -1.58
N ILE A 159 1.24 -8.49 -1.32
CA ILE A 159 2.18 -8.05 -2.36
C ILE A 159 2.44 -9.15 -3.41
N PRO A 160 2.61 -8.79 -4.70
CA PRO A 160 3.03 -9.71 -5.75
C PRO A 160 4.52 -10.01 -5.65
N GLY A 161 5.05 -10.80 -6.60
CA GLY A 161 6.49 -11.02 -6.71
C GLY A 161 7.28 -9.70 -6.79
N ALA A 162 8.48 -9.66 -6.21
CA ALA A 162 9.31 -8.45 -6.20
C ALA A 162 9.64 -7.93 -7.62
N TYR A 163 9.68 -8.82 -8.61
CA TYR A 163 9.86 -8.46 -10.02
C TYR A 163 8.67 -7.64 -10.57
N VAL A 164 7.44 -7.97 -10.17
CA VAL A 164 6.23 -7.18 -10.51
C VAL A 164 6.25 -5.84 -9.80
N ILE A 165 6.64 -5.78 -8.53
CA ILE A 165 6.78 -4.49 -7.83
C ILE A 165 7.78 -3.59 -8.57
N ALA A 166 8.90 -4.16 -9.02
CA ALA A 166 9.92 -3.43 -9.77
C ALA A 166 9.42 -3.01 -11.16
N GLN A 167 8.55 -3.80 -11.79
CA GLN A 167 7.99 -3.56 -13.13
C GLN A 167 6.48 -3.89 -13.18
N PRO A 168 5.60 -2.99 -12.71
CA PRO A 168 4.18 -3.29 -12.48
C PRO A 168 3.36 -3.68 -13.71
N LEU A 169 3.85 -3.32 -14.89
CA LEU A 169 3.23 -3.64 -16.19
C LEU A 169 4.01 -4.70 -16.98
N VAL A 170 4.87 -5.49 -16.34
CA VAL A 170 5.67 -6.54 -17.01
C VAL A 170 4.80 -7.55 -17.78
N HIS A 171 3.55 -7.74 -17.37
CA HIS A 171 2.57 -8.61 -18.04
C HIS A 171 1.48 -7.82 -18.81
N GLY A 172 1.68 -6.53 -19.08
CA GLY A 172 0.74 -5.66 -19.80
C GLY A 172 -0.51 -5.24 -19.00
N VAL A 173 -0.86 -5.97 -17.95
CA VAL A 173 -1.97 -5.66 -17.04
C VAL A 173 -1.45 -5.63 -15.60
N PRO A 174 -1.78 -4.60 -14.79
CA PRO A 174 -1.31 -4.53 -13.41
C PRO A 174 -2.08 -5.54 -12.54
N PRO A 175 -1.39 -6.41 -11.79
CA PRO A 175 -2.05 -7.38 -10.93
C PRO A 175 -2.77 -6.70 -9.78
N THR A 176 -3.81 -7.38 -9.29
CA THR A 176 -4.62 -6.93 -8.18
C THR A 176 -3.89 -7.20 -6.87
N VAL A 177 -3.85 -6.20 -5.99
CA VAL A 177 -3.20 -6.24 -4.68
C VAL A 177 -4.26 -6.09 -3.59
N PRO A 178 -4.67 -7.19 -2.93
CA PRO A 178 -5.60 -7.14 -1.81
C PRO A 178 -5.00 -6.38 -0.62
N ILE A 179 -5.83 -5.55 0.01
CA ILE A 179 -5.50 -4.73 1.18
C ILE A 179 -6.56 -4.96 2.25
N ALA A 180 -6.16 -5.24 3.48
CA ALA A 180 -7.08 -5.37 4.63
C ALA A 180 -6.58 -4.53 5.81
N ALA A 181 -7.48 -3.76 6.44
CA ALA A 181 -7.16 -2.91 7.59
C ALA A 181 -8.42 -2.48 8.33
N ASN A 182 -8.29 -2.20 9.63
CA ASN A 182 -9.37 -1.65 10.45
C ASN A 182 -9.44 -0.12 10.40
N ASP A 183 -8.30 0.56 10.16
CA ASP A 183 -8.25 2.01 10.03
C ASP A 183 -8.45 2.43 8.56
N ARG A 184 -9.52 3.16 8.31
CA ARG A 184 -9.90 3.62 6.96
C ARG A 184 -8.82 4.50 6.33
N ALA A 185 -8.36 5.53 7.03
CA ALA A 185 -7.42 6.52 6.48
C ALA A 185 -6.05 5.90 6.16
N ALA A 186 -5.58 4.97 6.99
CA ALA A 186 -4.38 4.18 6.75
C ALA A 186 -4.54 3.29 5.52
N LYS A 187 -5.69 2.61 5.39
CA LYS A 187 -6.01 1.78 4.23
C LYS A 187 -5.98 2.59 2.93
N GLU A 188 -6.62 3.76 2.91
CA GLU A 188 -6.63 4.65 1.73
C GLU A 188 -5.24 5.18 1.39
N THR A 189 -4.44 5.52 2.40
CA THR A 189 -3.06 6.00 2.21
C THR A 189 -2.21 4.94 1.53
N VAL A 190 -2.30 3.69 2.01
CA VAL A 190 -1.56 2.56 1.44
C VAL A 190 -2.09 2.19 0.04
N ALA A 191 -3.40 2.25 -0.18
CA ALA A 191 -4.00 2.04 -1.50
C ALA A 191 -3.51 3.06 -2.53
N ARG A 192 -3.38 4.33 -2.15
CA ARG A 192 -2.80 5.38 -3.01
C ARG A 192 -1.34 5.11 -3.35
N MET A 193 -0.53 4.64 -2.40
CA MET A 193 0.86 4.25 -2.68
C MET A 193 0.94 3.10 -3.68
N ILE A 194 0.13 2.05 -3.48
CA ILE A 194 0.08 0.87 -4.37
C ILE A 194 -0.39 1.26 -5.78
N ALA A 195 -1.45 2.05 -5.89
CA ALA A 195 -1.91 2.59 -7.17
C ALA A 195 -0.85 3.46 -7.84
N GLY A 196 -0.17 4.31 -7.07
CA GLY A 196 0.90 5.17 -7.58
C GLY A 196 2.07 4.37 -8.15
N ILE A 197 2.44 3.24 -7.53
CA ILE A 197 3.44 2.32 -8.07
C ILE A 197 3.01 1.81 -9.45
N GLY A 198 1.71 1.73 -9.72
CA GLY A 198 1.14 1.20 -10.96
C GLY A 198 0.49 -0.17 -10.79
N LEU A 199 0.13 -0.55 -9.55
CA LEU A 199 -0.58 -1.79 -9.23
C LEU A 199 -2.08 -1.51 -9.02
N ASP A 200 -2.91 -2.56 -8.95
CA ASP A 200 -4.38 -2.43 -8.79
C ASP A 200 -4.82 -2.75 -7.35
N PRO A 201 -4.92 -1.78 -6.43
CA PRO A 201 -5.33 -2.06 -5.06
C PRO A 201 -6.80 -2.52 -4.98
N PHE A 202 -7.06 -3.46 -4.08
CA PHE A 202 -8.40 -4.01 -3.81
C PHE A 202 -8.69 -4.02 -2.32
N ASP A 203 -9.80 -3.42 -1.88
CA ASP A 203 -10.22 -3.46 -0.48
C ASP A 203 -10.82 -4.83 -0.15
N ALA A 204 -10.10 -5.61 0.65
CA ALA A 204 -10.51 -6.91 1.15
C ALA A 204 -11.23 -6.82 2.51
N GLY A 205 -11.50 -5.60 3.02
CA GLY A 205 -12.27 -5.35 4.23
C GLY A 205 -11.41 -5.18 5.50
N PRO A 206 -11.94 -5.52 6.68
CA PRO A 206 -11.25 -5.36 7.96
C PRO A 206 -10.01 -6.25 8.09
N LEU A 207 -9.09 -5.90 9.01
CA LEU A 207 -7.76 -6.51 9.14
C LEU A 207 -7.80 -8.04 9.29
N ARG A 208 -8.86 -8.61 9.87
CA ARG A 208 -9.04 -10.08 9.97
C ARG A 208 -9.01 -10.81 8.62
N PHE A 209 -9.34 -10.13 7.52
CA PHE A 209 -9.23 -10.69 6.17
C PHE A 209 -7.79 -10.81 5.66
N ALA A 210 -6.79 -10.37 6.44
CA ALA A 210 -5.39 -10.73 6.22
C ALA A 210 -5.19 -12.25 6.14
N ARG A 211 -6.01 -13.04 6.84
CA ARG A 211 -6.03 -14.51 6.73
C ARG A 211 -6.41 -14.97 5.33
N ALA A 212 -7.50 -14.44 4.76
CA ALA A 212 -7.94 -14.75 3.40
C ALA A 212 -6.91 -14.33 2.34
N ILE A 213 -6.27 -13.16 2.52
CA ILE A 213 -5.18 -12.72 1.63
C ILE A 213 -4.01 -13.72 1.66
N ASN A 214 -3.67 -14.25 2.83
CA ASN A 214 -2.61 -15.22 3.01
C ASN A 214 -2.98 -16.62 2.45
N GLU A 215 -4.23 -17.05 2.65
CA GLU A 215 -4.79 -18.27 2.03
C GLU A 215 -4.71 -18.21 0.51
N PHE A 216 -5.05 -17.05 -0.06
CA PHE A 216 -4.92 -16.81 -1.49
C PHE A 216 -3.48 -17.01 -1.98
N GLY A 217 -2.49 -16.69 -1.15
CA GLY A 217 -1.08 -16.92 -1.41
C GLY A 217 -0.71 -18.40 -1.59
N LEU A 218 -1.46 -19.35 -1.03
CA LEU A 218 -1.22 -20.78 -1.22
C LEU A 218 -1.43 -21.22 -2.67
N LEU A 219 -2.27 -20.50 -3.44
CA LEU A 219 -2.53 -20.82 -4.84
C LEU A 219 -1.26 -20.71 -5.71
N PHE A 220 -0.29 -19.89 -5.30
CA PHE A 220 1.02 -19.83 -5.95
C PHE A 220 1.93 -21.00 -5.54
N MET A 221 1.79 -21.53 -4.32
CA MET A 221 2.68 -22.56 -3.80
C MET A 221 2.39 -23.94 -4.42
N VAL A 222 1.14 -24.25 -4.74
CA VAL A 222 0.76 -25.55 -5.32
C VAL A 222 1.49 -25.85 -6.64
N PRO A 223 1.43 -25.00 -7.69
CA PRO A 223 2.15 -25.25 -8.94
C PRO A 223 3.66 -25.31 -8.74
N LEU A 224 4.24 -24.44 -7.90
CA LEU A 224 5.67 -24.43 -7.61
C LEU A 224 6.15 -25.75 -6.99
N GLN A 225 5.39 -26.31 -6.04
CA GLN A 225 5.72 -27.58 -5.39
C GLN A 225 5.61 -28.78 -6.33
N GLN A 226 4.74 -28.68 -7.34
CA GLN A 226 4.58 -29.70 -8.37
C GLN A 226 5.59 -29.56 -9.52
N GLY A 227 6.53 -28.61 -9.45
CA GLY A 227 7.49 -28.34 -10.52
C GLY A 227 6.88 -27.65 -11.75
N ARG A 228 5.63 -27.18 -11.65
CA ARG A 228 4.95 -26.39 -12.70
C ARG A 228 5.41 -24.93 -12.59
N ALA A 229 6.69 -24.70 -12.86
CA ALA A 229 7.44 -23.46 -12.60
C ALA A 229 6.99 -22.22 -13.40
N GLU A 230 5.73 -22.14 -13.81
CA GLU A 230 5.13 -20.94 -14.36
C GLU A 230 4.82 -19.95 -13.23
N GLY A 231 5.29 -18.71 -13.37
CA GLY A 231 4.89 -17.62 -12.51
C GLY A 231 3.44 -17.23 -12.79
N ILE A 232 2.63 -17.12 -11.74
CA ILE A 232 1.23 -16.69 -11.85
C ILE A 232 1.10 -15.34 -11.15
N GLU A 233 0.36 -14.43 -11.78
CA GLU A 233 -0.07 -13.17 -11.19
C GLU A 233 -1.59 -13.06 -11.34
N ILE A 234 -2.27 -12.46 -10.37
CA ILE A 234 -3.73 -12.52 -10.29
C ILE A 234 -4.32 -11.14 -10.55
N LYS A 235 -5.27 -11.09 -11.49
CA LYS A 235 -6.08 -9.90 -11.81
C LYS A 235 -7.55 -10.18 -11.55
N PHE A 236 -8.18 -9.40 -10.68
CA PHE A 236 -9.63 -9.42 -10.52
C PHE A 236 -10.31 -8.60 -11.62
N MET A 237 -11.20 -9.27 -12.37
CA MET A 237 -12.04 -8.61 -13.35
C MET A 237 -13.24 -7.96 -12.65
N ARG A 238 -13.48 -6.68 -12.93
CA ARG A 238 -14.60 -5.93 -12.34
C ARG A 238 -15.91 -6.29 -13.08
N SER A 239 -16.93 -6.73 -12.32
CA SER A 239 -18.24 -7.12 -12.86
C SER A 239 -19.37 -6.49 -12.03
N SER A 240 -20.42 -6.04 -12.70
CA SER A 240 -21.65 -5.53 -12.08
C SER A 240 -22.80 -6.55 -12.11
N TYR A 241 -22.56 -7.78 -12.58
CA TYR A 241 -23.64 -8.76 -12.81
C TYR A 241 -24.53 -8.94 -11.58
N PHE A 242 -23.97 -9.18 -10.40
CA PHE A 242 -24.75 -9.40 -9.17
C PHE A 242 -25.64 -8.22 -8.78
N PRO A 243 -25.15 -6.98 -8.63
CA PRO A 243 -26.03 -5.85 -8.32
C PRO A 243 -27.06 -5.56 -9.43
N CYS A 244 -26.77 -5.90 -10.69
CA CYS A 244 -27.74 -5.79 -11.78
C CYS A 244 -28.78 -6.92 -11.78
N THR A 245 -28.45 -8.08 -11.19
CA THR A 245 -29.28 -9.30 -11.27
C THR A 245 -30.04 -9.69 -10.02
N TRP A 246 -29.61 -9.18 -8.88
CA TRP A 246 -30.05 -9.62 -7.58
C TRP A 246 -30.10 -8.44 -6.60
N PRO A 247 -31.10 -8.31 -5.71
CA PRO A 247 -31.12 -7.27 -4.68
C PRO A 247 -30.08 -7.54 -3.57
N VAL A 248 -28.79 -7.41 -3.89
CA VAL A 248 -27.63 -7.71 -3.03
C VAL A 248 -27.75 -7.01 -1.66
N ARG A 249 -28.10 -5.72 -1.63
CA ARG A 249 -28.26 -4.96 -0.36
C ARG A 249 -29.39 -5.52 0.51
N ARG A 250 -30.48 -6.01 -0.09
CA ARG A 250 -31.58 -6.63 0.65
C ARG A 250 -31.18 -7.97 1.24
N GLN A 251 -30.36 -8.74 0.50
CA GLN A 251 -29.93 -10.06 0.92
C GLN A 251 -28.91 -10.02 2.06
N PHE A 252 -27.86 -9.21 1.92
CA PHE A 252 -26.72 -9.23 2.85
C PHE A 252 -26.76 -8.13 3.92
N GLY A 253 -27.64 -7.15 3.77
CA GLY A 253 -27.71 -6.00 4.66
C GLY A 253 -26.47 -5.11 4.60
N ALA A 254 -26.33 -4.25 5.61
CA ALA A 254 -25.19 -3.36 5.79
C ALA A 254 -24.15 -4.03 6.70
N THR A 255 -22.87 -3.94 6.35
CA THR A 255 -21.76 -4.27 7.27
C THR A 255 -21.45 -3.06 8.16
N ALA A 256 -20.74 -3.29 9.27
CA ALA A 256 -20.40 -2.23 10.24
C ALA A 256 -19.64 -1.04 9.61
N ASP A 257 -18.87 -1.29 8.55
CA ASP A 257 -18.08 -0.32 7.81
C ASP A 257 -18.76 0.19 6.53
N SER A 258 -19.92 -0.35 6.15
CA SER A 258 -20.57 -0.03 4.86
C SER A 258 -21.01 1.42 4.69
N ALA A 259 -21.13 2.17 5.79
CA ALA A 259 -21.43 3.60 5.78
C ALA A 259 -20.19 4.48 5.51
N ASP A 260 -18.99 3.94 5.73
CA ASP A 260 -17.74 4.71 5.67
C ASP A 260 -16.59 3.88 5.08
N LEU A 261 -16.78 3.42 3.84
CA LEU A 261 -15.78 2.61 3.13
C LEU A 261 -14.57 3.45 2.70
N ALA A 262 -13.41 2.80 2.68
CA ALA A 262 -12.19 3.39 2.16
C ALA A 262 -12.32 3.65 0.65
N VAL A 263 -11.92 4.84 0.19
CA VAL A 263 -11.95 5.21 -1.23
C VAL A 263 -10.61 4.90 -1.88
N PHE A 264 -10.62 3.97 -2.84
CA PHE A 264 -9.43 3.53 -3.57
C PHE A 264 -9.33 4.24 -4.92
N PRO A 265 -8.12 4.57 -5.41
CA PRO A 265 -7.95 5.14 -6.74
C PRO A 265 -8.51 4.21 -7.84
N PRO A 266 -9.11 4.77 -8.90
CA PRO A 266 -9.58 3.96 -10.03
C PRO A 266 -8.39 3.36 -10.80
N THR A 267 -8.51 2.11 -11.20
CA THR A 267 -7.42 1.35 -11.85
C THR A 267 -7.69 1.08 -13.34
N GLY A 268 -8.52 1.92 -13.96
CA GLY A 268 -8.77 1.93 -15.40
C GLY A 268 -9.75 0.86 -15.92
N THR A 269 -10.25 -0.04 -15.07
CA THR A 269 -11.29 -1.00 -15.46
C THR A 269 -12.66 -0.56 -14.97
N THR A 270 -13.55 -0.24 -15.92
CA THR A 270 -14.96 0.06 -15.61
C THR A 270 -15.76 -1.25 -15.68
N PRO A 271 -16.58 -1.59 -14.67
CA PRO A 271 -17.47 -2.73 -14.76
C PRO A 271 -18.39 -2.62 -15.99
N ARG A 272 -18.72 -3.75 -16.62
CA ARG A 272 -19.75 -3.76 -17.69
C ARG A 272 -21.06 -3.14 -17.16
N PRO A 273 -21.79 -2.32 -17.91
CA PRO A 273 -23.03 -1.71 -17.43
C PRO A 273 -24.17 -2.74 -17.36
N CYS A 274 -25.24 -2.46 -16.58
CA CYS A 274 -26.33 -3.43 -16.38
C CYS A 274 -27.00 -3.89 -17.67
N GLN A 275 -27.16 -2.97 -18.64
CA GLN A 275 -27.74 -3.23 -19.95
C GLN A 275 -26.95 -4.27 -20.76
N ALA A 276 -25.64 -4.38 -20.51
CA ALA A 276 -24.77 -5.32 -21.22
C ALA A 276 -24.94 -6.78 -20.77
N TRP A 277 -25.73 -7.05 -19.72
CA TRP A 277 -26.02 -8.39 -19.23
C TRP A 277 -27.28 -9.03 -19.85
N GLY A 278 -27.96 -8.34 -20.79
CA GLY A 278 -28.97 -8.95 -21.66
C GLY A 278 -30.27 -9.34 -20.96
N ARG A 279 -30.85 -8.43 -20.18
CA ARG A 279 -32.21 -8.57 -19.65
C ARG A 279 -33.08 -7.43 -20.10
#